data_AF-A0A4Y7PFR8-F1
#
_entry.id   AF-A0A4Y7PFR8-F1
#
_cell.length_a   1.000
_cell.length_b   1.000
_cell.length_c   1.000
_cell.angle_alpha   90.00
_cell.angle_beta   90.00
_cell.angle_gamma   90.00
#
_symmetry.space_group_name_H-M   'P 1'
#
loop_
_entity.id
_entity.type
_entity.pdbx_description
1 polymer ?
#
loop_
_entity_poly.entity_id
_entity_poly.type
_entity_poly.pdbx_seq_one_letter_code
_entity_poly.pdbx_strand_id
1 'polypeptide(L)'
;MSNTELKLMCSVHGEDLHAIFKVGISSGEQVDDLKVKIHNLRQNTFHSVDHTELRLWKCSVATDDDACFKSGMAALKLSQSEQLVPDTKMSEVFKTPPLEKHVHIVVQSSFSSTDMAETPVKPSDALKANVIAAVSITLQTFGAFTEEDISLNGIIVYEDSSTGLPKCLSELRETLRAKRPVNYKLFADHQPVGLELMARQLVGGYPNYFVECGTAQTTTMTISELLAYCRVTHEAKWAKNPWPMVETLKTRLSATKAMHFVSSLVVAPLMEMEFLDNWCKFDMGKSWDFPLLVRENTSTTQRKYFPKNDFWLAPDKGRPRILGEVVSDKQERDRIRMLLQCAVAARTANLFEQQQGSVVMAIYLTNDYTAERYLTYADGQRVHSLKKIFNVSNVAEAVDFLRQLYNYLPSMKKYGRADSEKDSPLTALITAVSGLASLTTKVGGSRPAKRRKVLDPTPEESHQHTMADAMDAAMSGEDIIWGSDIYDDPDILDALAMKGLNVSLVSDTVRI
;
A
#
# COMPACT_ATOMS: atom_id res chain seq x y z
N MET A 1 -18.45 -46.74 -25.63
CA MET A 1 -17.09 -46.69 -25.05
C MET A 1 -17.27 -46.56 -23.55
N SER A 2 -16.71 -47.47 -22.76
CA SER A 2 -16.80 -47.42 -21.30
C SER A 2 -16.09 -46.17 -20.79
N ASN A 3 -16.83 -45.27 -20.14
CA ASN A 3 -16.24 -44.08 -19.53
C ASN A 3 -15.33 -44.54 -18.38
N THR A 4 -14.02 -44.53 -18.63
CA THR A 4 -13.03 -45.01 -17.66
C THR A 4 -12.57 -43.83 -16.81
N GLU A 5 -12.64 -43.95 -15.49
CA GLU A 5 -12.16 -42.90 -14.59
C GLU A 5 -10.62 -42.97 -14.49
N LEU A 6 -9.96 -41.86 -14.80
CA LEU A 6 -8.53 -41.66 -14.65
C LEU A 6 -8.24 -41.06 -13.27
N LYS A 7 -7.22 -41.61 -12.60
CA LYS A 7 -6.71 -41.11 -11.33
C LYS A 7 -5.33 -40.52 -11.55
N LEU A 8 -5.25 -39.20 -11.61
CA LEU A 8 -4.03 -38.46 -11.91
C LEU A 8 -3.36 -37.97 -10.62
N MET A 9 -2.03 -38.05 -10.54
CA MET A 9 -1.27 -37.37 -9.51
C MET A 9 -0.72 -36.08 -10.11
N CYS A 10 -1.00 -34.98 -9.43
CA CYS A 10 -0.71 -33.64 -9.88
C CYS A 10 0.25 -32.96 -8.91
N SER A 11 1.13 -32.12 -9.43
CA SER A 11 2.04 -31.28 -8.64
C SER A 11 2.01 -29.87 -9.18
N VAL A 12 2.04 -28.88 -8.28
CA VAL A 12 2.23 -27.48 -8.70
C VAL A 12 3.73 -27.25 -8.92
N HIS A 13 4.08 -26.59 -10.02
CA HIS A 13 5.48 -26.33 -10.37
C HIS A 13 6.19 -25.60 -9.22
N GLY A 14 7.33 -26.16 -8.77
CA GLY A 14 8.12 -25.64 -7.66
C GLY A 14 7.74 -26.18 -6.26
N GLU A 15 6.68 -26.96 -6.12
CA GLU A 15 6.33 -27.61 -4.85
C GLU A 15 7.14 -28.91 -4.62
N ASP A 16 7.15 -29.38 -3.37
CA ASP A 16 7.84 -30.60 -2.95
C ASP A 16 7.00 -31.87 -3.17
N LEU A 17 7.61 -33.03 -2.88
CA LEU A 17 6.99 -34.35 -3.01
C LEU A 17 5.73 -34.49 -2.13
N HIS A 18 5.73 -33.85 -0.95
CA HIS A 18 4.64 -33.95 0.02
C HIS A 18 3.40 -33.15 -0.39
N ALA A 19 3.57 -32.18 -1.28
CA ALA A 19 2.50 -31.37 -1.81
C ALA A 19 1.71 -32.06 -2.95
N ILE A 20 2.15 -33.21 -3.46
CA ILE A 20 1.45 -33.92 -4.54
C ILE A 20 0.01 -34.25 -4.12
N PHE A 21 -0.94 -34.04 -5.04
CA PHE A 21 -2.36 -34.31 -4.80
C PHE A 21 -2.97 -35.13 -5.93
N LYS A 22 -4.09 -35.78 -5.64
CA LYS A 22 -4.76 -36.71 -6.56
C LYS A 22 -6.03 -36.09 -7.12
N VAL A 23 -6.25 -36.24 -8.43
CA VAL A 23 -7.44 -35.75 -9.13
C VAL A 23 -8.10 -36.89 -9.90
N GLY A 24 -9.41 -37.07 -9.70
CA GLY A 24 -10.23 -37.99 -10.47
C GLY A 24 -10.92 -37.28 -11.64
N ILE A 25 -10.74 -37.81 -12.85
CA ILE A 25 -11.35 -37.26 -14.07
C ILE A 25 -11.75 -38.37 -15.03
N SER A 26 -12.91 -38.27 -15.65
CA SER A 26 -13.39 -39.26 -16.61
C SER A 26 -12.62 -39.11 -17.93
N SER A 27 -12.29 -40.24 -18.57
CA SER A 27 -11.59 -40.26 -19.86
C SER A 27 -12.31 -39.47 -20.97
N GLY A 28 -13.63 -39.28 -20.86
CA GLY A 28 -14.41 -38.49 -21.81
C GLY A 28 -14.46 -36.98 -21.53
N GLU A 29 -14.03 -36.54 -20.35
CA GLU A 29 -13.94 -35.11 -19.99
C GLU A 29 -12.75 -34.43 -20.73
N GLN A 30 -12.77 -33.10 -20.78
CA GLN A 30 -11.75 -32.29 -21.43
C GLN A 30 -10.67 -31.83 -20.44
N VAL A 31 -9.56 -31.31 -20.98
CA VAL A 31 -8.49 -30.69 -20.18
C VAL A 31 -9.01 -29.48 -19.40
N ASP A 32 -10.00 -28.74 -19.92
CA ASP A 32 -10.60 -27.62 -19.18
C ASP A 32 -11.34 -28.07 -17.91
N ASP A 33 -12.07 -29.19 -17.98
CA ASP A 33 -12.70 -29.81 -16.81
C ASP A 33 -11.65 -30.21 -15.75
N LEU A 34 -10.45 -30.64 -16.19
CA LEU A 34 -9.33 -30.92 -15.30
C LEU A 34 -8.84 -29.65 -14.58
N LYS A 35 -8.75 -28.52 -15.28
CA LYS A 35 -8.35 -27.23 -14.68
C LYS A 35 -9.35 -26.81 -13.60
N VAL A 36 -10.65 -26.92 -13.86
CA VAL A 36 -11.71 -26.63 -12.88
C VAL A 36 -11.55 -27.51 -11.64
N LYS A 37 -11.35 -28.83 -11.82
CA LYS A 37 -11.17 -29.76 -10.70
C LYS A 37 -9.91 -29.47 -9.89
N ILE A 38 -8.78 -29.18 -10.54
CA ILE A 38 -7.52 -28.80 -9.89
C ILE A 38 -7.70 -27.50 -9.09
N HIS A 39 -8.28 -26.47 -9.71
CA HIS A 39 -8.54 -25.19 -9.06
C HIS A 39 -9.39 -25.39 -7.79
N ASN A 40 -10.46 -26.18 -7.87
CA ASN A 40 -11.34 -26.45 -6.74
C ASN A 40 -10.67 -27.27 -5.62
N LEU A 41 -9.80 -28.22 -5.96
CA LEU A 41 -9.07 -29.00 -4.97
C LEU A 41 -7.95 -28.21 -4.29
N ARG A 42 -7.40 -27.20 -4.97
CA ARG A 42 -6.30 -26.36 -4.49
C ARG A 42 -6.71 -24.89 -4.46
N GLN A 43 -7.93 -24.61 -3.97
CA GLN A 43 -8.45 -23.25 -3.89
C GLN A 43 -7.51 -22.34 -3.11
N ASN A 44 -6.93 -22.79 -1.99
CA ASN A 44 -5.97 -21.97 -1.23
C ASN A 44 -4.73 -21.57 -2.06
N THR A 45 -4.27 -22.44 -2.96
CA THR A 45 -3.14 -22.17 -3.85
C THR A 45 -3.53 -21.28 -5.03
N PHE A 46 -4.76 -21.44 -5.54
CA PHE A 46 -5.23 -20.79 -6.77
C PHE A 46 -6.37 -19.77 -6.56
N HIS A 47 -6.61 -19.32 -5.33
CA HIS A 47 -7.79 -18.51 -4.95
C HIS A 47 -7.94 -17.20 -5.75
N SER A 48 -6.83 -16.71 -6.33
CA SER A 48 -6.74 -15.47 -7.08
C SER A 48 -6.49 -15.68 -8.58
N VAL A 49 -6.49 -16.93 -9.04
CA VAL A 49 -6.17 -17.31 -10.43
C VAL A 49 -7.40 -17.98 -11.01
N ASP A 50 -7.96 -17.42 -12.08
CA ASP A 50 -9.04 -18.08 -12.80
C ASP A 50 -8.55 -19.44 -13.33
N HIS A 51 -9.36 -20.49 -13.18
CA HIS A 51 -9.01 -21.84 -13.67
C HIS A 51 -8.58 -21.85 -15.14
N THR A 52 -9.10 -20.95 -15.99
CA THR A 52 -8.72 -20.81 -17.39
C THR A 52 -7.25 -20.41 -17.59
N GLU A 53 -6.67 -19.70 -16.61
CA GLU A 53 -5.27 -19.25 -16.60
C GLU A 53 -4.28 -20.34 -16.15
N LEU A 54 -4.77 -21.48 -15.62
CA LEU A 54 -3.91 -22.61 -15.29
C LEU A 54 -3.32 -23.22 -16.56
N ARG A 55 -2.01 -23.45 -16.55
CA ARG A 55 -1.28 -24.17 -17.60
C ARG A 55 -0.95 -25.56 -17.10
N LEU A 56 -1.23 -26.57 -17.93
CA LEU A 56 -1.06 -27.98 -17.59
C LEU A 56 -0.12 -28.64 -18.59
N TRP A 57 0.81 -29.47 -18.10
CA TRP A 57 1.66 -30.32 -18.93
C TRP A 57 1.52 -31.77 -18.50
N LYS A 58 1.54 -32.68 -19.47
CA LYS A 58 1.66 -34.11 -19.21
C LYS A 58 3.12 -34.44 -18.94
N CYS A 59 3.39 -35.16 -17.85
CA CYS A 59 4.73 -35.61 -17.48
C CYS A 59 4.71 -37.05 -16.96
N SER A 60 5.90 -37.56 -16.63
CA SER A 60 6.10 -38.83 -15.95
C SER A 60 7.30 -38.69 -15.01
N VAL A 61 7.06 -38.24 -13.78
CA VAL A 61 8.12 -38.06 -12.77
C VAL A 61 7.88 -39.03 -11.61
N ALA A 62 8.85 -39.90 -11.33
CA ALA A 62 8.75 -40.88 -10.24
C ALA A 62 8.64 -40.19 -8.87
N THR A 63 7.83 -40.78 -7.99
CA THR A 63 7.58 -40.28 -6.62
C THR A 63 8.14 -41.23 -5.55
N ASP A 64 9.07 -42.12 -5.92
CA ASP A 64 9.59 -43.16 -5.02
C ASP A 64 10.46 -42.60 -3.89
N ASP A 65 11.23 -41.55 -4.19
CA ASP A 65 12.01 -40.80 -3.21
C ASP A 65 12.19 -39.34 -3.62
N ASP A 66 12.52 -38.51 -2.63
CA ASP A 66 12.66 -37.07 -2.74
C ASP A 66 13.74 -36.61 -3.74
N ALA A 67 14.83 -37.37 -3.87
CA ALA A 67 15.93 -37.04 -4.77
C ALA A 67 15.56 -37.31 -6.23
N CYS A 68 14.93 -38.47 -6.50
CA CYS A 68 14.40 -38.80 -7.82
C CYS A 68 13.31 -37.81 -8.26
N PHE A 69 12.41 -37.43 -7.34
CA PHE A 69 11.37 -36.45 -7.61
C PHE A 69 11.95 -35.09 -7.97
N LYS A 70 12.87 -34.55 -7.15
CA LYS A 70 13.51 -33.26 -7.40
C LYS A 70 14.28 -33.26 -8.72
N SER A 71 15.04 -34.31 -8.99
CA SER A 71 15.79 -34.45 -10.24
C SER A 71 14.86 -34.55 -11.46
N GLY A 72 13.75 -35.29 -11.34
CA GLY A 72 12.77 -35.42 -12.41
C GLY A 72 12.03 -34.12 -12.70
N MET A 73 11.60 -33.41 -11.66
CA MET A 73 10.97 -32.09 -11.79
C MET A 73 11.93 -31.06 -12.41
N ALA A 74 13.20 -31.05 -12.01
CA ALA A 74 14.21 -30.16 -12.58
C ALA A 74 14.55 -30.46 -14.05
N ALA A 75 14.35 -31.71 -14.50
CA ALA A 75 14.59 -32.11 -15.88
C ALA A 75 13.41 -31.81 -16.82
N LEU A 76 12.23 -31.45 -16.29
CA LEU A 76 11.06 -31.11 -17.12
C LEU A 76 11.28 -29.79 -17.85
N LYS A 77 11.12 -29.82 -19.17
CA LYS A 77 11.07 -28.61 -20.00
C LYS A 77 9.61 -28.28 -20.29
N LEU A 78 9.05 -27.32 -19.57
CA LEU A 78 7.66 -26.90 -19.73
C LEU A 78 7.53 -25.93 -20.91
N SER A 79 7.60 -26.46 -22.13
CA SER A 79 7.48 -25.64 -23.34
C SER A 79 6.02 -25.25 -23.63
N GLN A 80 5.78 -24.06 -24.19
CA GLN A 80 4.42 -23.63 -24.58
C GLN A 80 3.79 -24.57 -25.63
N SER A 81 4.62 -25.18 -26.49
CA SER A 81 4.17 -26.11 -27.53
C SER A 81 3.67 -27.45 -26.99
N GLU A 82 4.07 -27.84 -25.78
CA GLU A 82 3.68 -29.10 -25.14
C GLU A 82 2.58 -28.91 -24.09
N GLN A 83 2.09 -27.67 -23.92
CA GLN A 83 1.00 -27.36 -23.02
C GLN A 83 -0.27 -28.08 -23.50
N LEU A 84 -1.00 -28.68 -22.55
CA LEU A 84 -2.27 -29.34 -22.83
C LEU A 84 -3.32 -28.31 -23.27
N VAL A 85 -3.94 -28.56 -24.43
CA VAL A 85 -4.95 -27.69 -25.03
C VAL A 85 -6.30 -27.95 -24.33
N PRO A 86 -7.02 -26.91 -23.87
CA PRO A 86 -8.25 -27.05 -23.08
C PRO A 86 -9.31 -27.99 -23.67
N ASP A 87 -9.53 -27.93 -24.99
CA ASP A 87 -10.56 -28.71 -25.68
C ASP A 87 -10.19 -30.20 -25.92
N THR A 88 -8.96 -30.60 -25.58
CA THR A 88 -8.49 -31.97 -25.79
C THR A 88 -9.12 -32.91 -24.78
N LYS A 89 -9.61 -34.08 -25.23
CA LYS A 89 -10.16 -35.09 -24.33
C LYS A 89 -9.08 -35.80 -23.52
N MET A 90 -9.39 -36.16 -22.29
CA MET A 90 -8.44 -36.88 -21.42
C MET A 90 -8.03 -38.25 -21.99
N SER A 91 -8.90 -38.92 -22.76
CA SER A 91 -8.59 -40.15 -23.51
C SER A 91 -7.53 -39.96 -24.60
N GLU A 92 -7.40 -38.75 -25.15
CA GLU A 92 -6.39 -38.43 -26.16
C GLU A 92 -5.04 -38.12 -25.51
N VAL A 93 -5.07 -37.48 -24.33
CA VAL A 93 -3.88 -37.19 -23.51
C VAL A 93 -3.30 -38.48 -22.91
N PHE A 94 -4.14 -39.37 -22.37
CA PHE A 94 -3.75 -40.62 -21.73
C PHE A 94 -4.30 -41.85 -22.49
N LYS A 95 -3.63 -42.19 -23.60
CA LYS A 95 -3.96 -43.38 -24.41
C LYS A 95 -3.75 -44.71 -23.67
N THR A 96 -2.88 -44.69 -22.67
CA THR A 96 -2.62 -45.80 -21.75
C THR A 96 -2.89 -45.34 -20.32
N PRO A 97 -3.24 -46.26 -19.40
CA PRO A 97 -3.36 -45.93 -17.99
C PRO A 97 -2.11 -45.22 -17.47
N PRO A 98 -2.26 -44.14 -16.67
CA PRO A 98 -1.13 -43.47 -16.02
C PRO A 98 -0.33 -44.42 -15.12
N LEU A 99 0.99 -44.26 -15.08
CA LEU A 99 1.87 -45.12 -14.30
C LEU A 99 1.67 -44.91 -12.79
N GLU A 100 1.66 -45.98 -12.01
CA GLU A 100 1.60 -45.80 -10.55
C GLU A 100 2.87 -45.11 -10.03
N LYS A 101 2.74 -44.38 -8.91
CA LYS A 101 3.84 -43.66 -8.24
C LYS A 101 4.57 -42.66 -9.14
N HIS A 102 3.85 -42.02 -10.04
CA HIS A 102 4.37 -40.95 -10.88
C HIS A 102 3.46 -39.73 -10.81
N VAL A 103 4.05 -38.53 -10.89
CA VAL A 103 3.32 -37.31 -11.25
C VAL A 103 3.01 -37.37 -12.74
N HIS A 104 1.73 -37.17 -13.04
CA HIS A 104 1.16 -37.23 -14.39
C HIS A 104 0.95 -35.85 -15.00
N ILE A 105 0.66 -34.86 -14.14
CA ILE A 105 0.36 -33.48 -14.54
C ILE A 105 1.16 -32.52 -13.68
N VAL A 106 1.89 -31.61 -14.33
CA VAL A 106 2.42 -30.42 -13.66
C VAL A 106 1.49 -29.24 -13.95
N VAL A 107 1.17 -28.51 -12.88
CA VAL A 107 0.30 -27.33 -12.91
C VAL A 107 1.16 -26.10 -12.71
N GLN A 108 1.05 -25.13 -13.60
CA GLN A 108 1.67 -23.83 -13.42
C GLN A 108 0.60 -22.74 -13.51
N SER A 109 0.60 -21.83 -12.54
CA SER A 109 -0.10 -20.56 -12.71
C SER A 109 0.71 -19.70 -13.68
N SER A 110 0.03 -18.99 -14.58
CA SER A 110 0.61 -17.93 -15.42
C SER A 110 1.46 -16.90 -14.65
N PHE A 111 1.39 -16.89 -13.32
CA PHE A 111 2.13 -16.00 -12.42
C PHE A 111 3.26 -16.66 -11.61
N SER A 112 3.59 -17.95 -11.80
CA SER A 112 4.71 -18.55 -11.04
C SER A 112 6.04 -18.11 -11.64
N SER A 113 6.79 -17.33 -10.86
CA SER A 113 8.13 -16.80 -11.11
C SER A 113 9.22 -17.88 -11.13
N THR A 114 9.16 -18.81 -12.08
CA THR A 114 10.09 -19.97 -12.12
C THR A 114 10.75 -20.23 -13.46
N ASP A 115 10.75 -19.25 -14.37
CA ASP A 115 11.89 -19.11 -15.26
C ASP A 115 12.96 -18.35 -14.47
N MET A 116 14.22 -18.80 -14.50
CA MET A 116 15.41 -18.26 -13.80
C MET A 116 15.82 -18.96 -12.49
N ALA A 117 16.18 -20.24 -12.58
CA ALA A 117 17.34 -20.72 -11.82
C ALA A 117 18.63 -20.43 -12.63
N GLU A 118 18.88 -19.15 -12.90
CA GLU A 118 20.22 -18.68 -13.26
C GLU A 118 20.86 -18.08 -12.00
N THR A 119 22.11 -18.44 -11.77
CA THR A 119 23.04 -17.77 -10.83
C THR A 119 22.81 -16.25 -10.80
N PRO A 120 22.94 -15.56 -9.65
CA PRO A 120 22.57 -14.15 -9.49
C PRO A 120 23.21 -13.30 -10.59
N VAL A 121 22.42 -13.01 -11.62
CA VAL A 121 22.86 -12.20 -12.75
C VAL A 121 23.03 -10.80 -12.21
N LYS A 122 24.27 -10.31 -12.19
CA LYS A 122 24.55 -8.91 -11.83
C LYS A 122 23.65 -8.03 -12.69
N PRO A 123 22.87 -7.11 -12.10
CA PRO A 123 22.01 -6.24 -12.89
C PRO A 123 22.84 -5.51 -13.94
N SER A 124 22.33 -5.45 -15.17
CA SER A 124 23.01 -4.77 -16.27
C SER A 124 23.30 -3.31 -15.89
N ASP A 125 24.38 -2.74 -16.41
CA ASP A 125 24.74 -1.35 -16.07
C ASP A 125 23.68 -0.35 -16.53
N ALA A 126 22.91 -0.68 -17.57
CA ALA A 126 21.74 0.07 -17.99
C ALA A 126 20.63 0.09 -16.93
N LEU A 127 20.33 -1.05 -16.31
CA LEU A 127 19.32 -1.12 -15.25
C LEU A 127 19.76 -0.32 -14.02
N LYS A 128 21.04 -0.40 -13.63
CA LYS A 128 21.59 0.43 -12.53
C LYS A 128 21.47 1.92 -12.83
N ALA A 129 21.81 2.33 -14.06
CA ALA A 129 21.69 3.73 -14.47
C ALA A 129 20.23 4.23 -14.41
N ASN A 130 19.28 3.41 -14.84
CA ASN A 130 17.85 3.73 -14.77
C ASN A 130 17.35 3.85 -13.33
N VAL A 131 17.79 2.95 -12.43
CA VAL A 131 17.46 3.02 -11.00
C VAL A 131 18.01 4.30 -10.38
N ILE A 132 19.29 4.61 -10.62
CA ILE A 132 19.93 5.85 -10.15
C ILE A 132 19.14 7.07 -10.64
N ALA A 133 18.78 7.10 -11.92
CA ALA A 133 18.00 8.19 -12.48
C ALA A 133 16.59 8.29 -11.85
N ALA A 134 15.92 7.17 -11.59
CA ALA A 134 14.60 7.13 -10.98
C ALA A 134 14.58 7.62 -9.52
N VAL A 135 15.63 7.35 -8.74
CA VAL A 135 15.74 7.79 -7.34
C VAL A 135 16.39 9.16 -7.15
N SER A 136 16.84 9.78 -8.23
CA SER A 136 17.55 11.06 -8.17
C SER A 136 16.60 12.24 -8.14
N ILE A 137 16.90 13.22 -7.28
CA ILE A 137 16.30 14.55 -7.29
C ILE A 137 17.39 15.64 -7.30
N THR A 138 17.07 16.75 -7.94
CA THR A 138 17.93 17.94 -8.02
C THR A 138 17.30 19.06 -7.20
N LEU A 139 18.05 19.66 -6.28
CA LEU A 139 17.61 20.80 -5.47
C LEU A 139 18.36 22.06 -5.90
N GLN A 140 17.76 23.23 -5.73
CA GLN A 140 18.46 24.52 -5.86
C GLN A 140 19.57 24.66 -4.81
N THR A 141 19.26 24.31 -3.56
CA THR A 141 20.22 24.35 -2.45
C THR A 141 19.92 23.24 -1.46
N PHE A 142 20.96 22.57 -0.96
CA PHE A 142 20.77 21.54 0.05
C PHE A 142 20.06 22.05 1.32
N GLY A 143 19.08 21.29 1.81
CA GLY A 143 18.35 21.61 3.03
C GLY A 143 17.24 22.64 2.85
N ALA A 144 17.05 23.16 1.64
CA ALA A 144 15.87 23.91 1.23
C ALA A 144 15.08 23.06 0.23
N PHE A 145 13.77 22.98 0.42
CA PHE A 145 12.84 22.44 -0.57
C PHE A 145 11.99 23.62 -1.03
N THR A 146 12.15 24.05 -2.27
CA THR A 146 11.49 25.24 -2.84
C THR A 146 10.65 24.88 -4.07
N GLU A 147 9.71 25.74 -4.45
CA GLU A 147 8.85 25.51 -5.62
C GLU A 147 9.66 25.34 -6.92
N GLU A 148 10.82 25.99 -7.03
CA GLU A 148 11.74 25.81 -8.16
C GLU A 148 12.21 24.35 -8.30
N ASP A 149 12.34 23.62 -7.19
CA ASP A 149 12.76 22.21 -7.20
C ASP A 149 11.73 21.33 -7.92
N ILE A 150 10.44 21.69 -7.90
CA ILE A 150 9.39 20.98 -8.65
C ILE A 150 9.73 21.00 -10.15
N SER A 151 10.04 22.19 -10.67
CA SER A 151 10.39 22.37 -12.08
C SER A 151 11.74 21.75 -12.44
N LEU A 152 12.75 21.82 -11.56
CA LEU A 152 14.06 21.19 -11.76
C LEU A 152 13.98 19.67 -11.92
N ASN A 153 12.97 19.05 -11.31
CA ASN A 153 12.74 17.61 -11.38
C ASN A 153 11.68 17.22 -12.41
N GLY A 154 11.32 18.14 -13.32
CA GLY A 154 10.40 17.87 -14.42
C GLY A 154 8.99 17.51 -13.95
N ILE A 155 8.58 17.98 -12.76
CA ILE A 155 7.25 17.76 -12.22
C ILE A 155 6.32 18.85 -12.76
N ILE A 156 5.23 18.41 -13.39
CA ILE A 156 4.17 19.27 -13.91
C ILE A 156 2.92 19.02 -13.06
N VAL A 157 2.44 20.05 -12.38
CA VAL A 157 1.24 19.98 -11.56
C VAL A 157 0.04 20.51 -12.36
N TYR A 158 -1.01 19.69 -12.44
CA TYR A 158 -2.26 20.00 -13.10
C TYR A 158 -3.35 20.22 -12.06
N GLU A 159 -4.24 21.18 -12.28
CA GLU A 159 -5.47 21.30 -11.50
C GLU A 159 -6.50 20.24 -11.92
N ASP A 160 -7.43 19.89 -11.01
CA ASP A 160 -8.46 18.84 -11.23
C ASP A 160 -9.34 19.09 -12.47
N SER A 161 -9.49 20.37 -12.86
CA SER A 161 -10.23 20.85 -14.02
C SER A 161 -9.43 20.85 -15.34
N SER A 162 -8.12 20.54 -15.29
CA SER A 162 -7.24 20.58 -16.45
C SER A 162 -7.66 19.57 -17.53
N THR A 163 -7.43 19.96 -18.79
CA THR A 163 -7.55 19.11 -19.97
C THR A 163 -6.16 18.69 -20.46
N GLY A 164 -6.07 17.71 -21.36
CA GLY A 164 -4.78 17.25 -21.90
C GLY A 164 -3.93 16.45 -20.92
N LEU A 165 -4.54 15.81 -19.93
CA LEU A 165 -3.85 14.94 -18.98
C LEU A 165 -3.32 13.67 -19.68
N PRO A 166 -2.22 13.07 -19.19
CA PRO A 166 -1.86 11.71 -19.54
C PRO A 166 -3.05 10.76 -19.38
N LYS A 167 -3.19 9.82 -20.32
CA LYS A 167 -4.34 8.91 -20.38
C LYS A 167 -4.60 8.19 -19.05
N CYS A 168 -3.56 7.62 -18.43
CA CYS A 168 -3.65 6.94 -17.14
C CYS A 168 -4.20 7.83 -16.01
N LEU A 169 -3.79 9.10 -15.95
CA LEU A 169 -4.30 10.06 -14.95
C LEU A 169 -5.75 10.45 -15.25
N SER A 170 -6.11 10.62 -16.52
CA SER A 170 -7.49 10.93 -16.90
C SER A 170 -8.46 9.80 -16.57
N GLU A 171 -8.09 8.55 -16.88
CA GLU A 171 -8.89 7.36 -16.60
C GLU A 171 -9.01 7.12 -15.09
N LEU A 172 -7.90 7.29 -14.35
CA LEU A 172 -7.93 7.18 -12.90
C LEU A 172 -8.79 8.30 -12.30
N ARG A 173 -8.71 9.54 -12.75
CA ARG A 173 -9.56 10.65 -12.27
C ARG A 173 -11.04 10.29 -12.38
N GLU A 174 -11.48 9.79 -13.53
CA GLU A 174 -12.88 9.39 -13.72
C GLU A 174 -13.25 8.19 -12.84
N THR A 175 -12.35 7.21 -12.69
CA THR A 175 -12.52 6.09 -11.75
C THR A 175 -12.70 6.58 -10.32
N LEU A 176 -11.89 7.55 -9.87
CA LEU A 176 -11.99 8.11 -8.54
C LEU A 176 -13.28 8.91 -8.37
N ARG A 177 -13.81 9.55 -9.43
CA ARG A 177 -15.10 10.27 -9.41
C ARG A 177 -16.34 9.37 -9.54
N ALA A 178 -16.18 8.09 -9.84
CA ALA A 178 -17.29 7.16 -9.95
C ALA A 178 -18.06 7.04 -8.62
N LYS A 179 -19.40 7.01 -8.73
CA LYS A 179 -20.26 6.78 -7.56
C LYS A 179 -20.00 5.41 -6.95
N ARG A 180 -20.07 5.34 -5.63
CA ARG A 180 -19.95 4.09 -4.89
C ARG A 180 -21.28 3.33 -4.87
N PRO A 181 -21.34 2.07 -5.31
CA PRO A 181 -22.55 1.26 -5.22
C PRO A 181 -22.77 0.79 -3.78
N VAL A 182 -23.99 0.97 -3.30
CA VAL A 182 -24.43 0.57 -1.96
C VAL A 182 -25.57 -0.44 -2.09
N ASN A 183 -25.38 -1.65 -1.56
CA ASN A 183 -26.44 -2.68 -1.54
C ASN A 183 -26.99 -2.83 -0.13
N TYR A 184 -28.21 -2.35 0.09
CA TYR A 184 -28.85 -2.42 1.39
C TYR A 184 -29.16 -3.86 1.85
N LYS A 185 -29.41 -4.77 0.90
CA LYS A 185 -29.81 -6.16 1.22
C LYS A 185 -28.71 -6.93 1.91
N LEU A 186 -27.44 -6.65 1.57
CA LEU A 186 -26.29 -7.27 2.25
C LEU A 186 -26.25 -6.94 3.74
N PHE A 187 -26.79 -5.79 4.15
CA PHE A 187 -26.83 -5.40 5.56
C PHE A 187 -28.01 -6.03 6.31
N ALA A 188 -29.12 -6.28 5.61
CA ALA A 188 -30.32 -6.89 6.19
C ALA A 188 -30.10 -8.36 6.60
N ASP A 189 -29.27 -9.09 5.85
CA ASP A 189 -29.05 -10.53 6.06
C ASP A 189 -28.06 -10.84 7.20
N HIS A 190 -27.29 -9.86 7.70
CA HIS A 190 -26.14 -10.12 8.58
C HIS A 190 -26.11 -9.36 9.93
N GLN A 191 -26.87 -8.27 10.15
CA GLN A 191 -26.72 -7.40 11.34
C GLN A 191 -27.92 -6.41 11.51
N PRO A 192 -28.06 -5.65 12.62
CA PRO A 192 -29.30 -4.94 13.01
C PRO A 192 -29.80 -3.89 12.00
N VAL A 193 -31.13 -3.66 12.02
CA VAL A 193 -31.93 -2.64 11.29
C VAL A 193 -31.24 -1.26 11.16
N GLY A 194 -30.32 -0.93 12.07
CA GLY A 194 -29.53 0.31 12.03
C GLY A 194 -28.63 0.47 10.80
N LEU A 195 -27.95 -0.58 10.31
CA LEU A 195 -27.01 -0.45 9.19
C LEU A 195 -27.70 -0.14 7.87
N GLU A 196 -28.84 -0.79 7.61
CA GLU A 196 -29.68 -0.48 6.46
C GLU A 196 -30.14 0.98 6.49
N LEU A 197 -30.63 1.45 7.64
CA LEU A 197 -31.06 2.84 7.81
C LEU A 197 -29.91 3.82 7.57
N MET A 198 -28.73 3.54 8.12
CA MET A 198 -27.52 4.35 7.91
C MET A 198 -27.14 4.42 6.43
N ALA A 199 -27.14 3.28 5.73
CA ALA A 199 -26.85 3.22 4.32
C ALA A 199 -27.86 4.02 3.48
N ARG A 200 -29.17 3.90 3.77
CA ARG A 200 -30.22 4.71 3.11
C ARG A 200 -30.02 6.19 3.37
N GLN A 201 -29.68 6.58 4.61
CA GLN A 201 -29.40 7.98 4.95
C GLN A 201 -28.15 8.51 4.24
N LEU A 202 -27.11 7.69 4.05
CA LEU A 202 -25.91 8.07 3.33
C LEU A 202 -26.23 8.32 1.85
N VAL A 203 -26.91 7.40 1.19
CA VAL A 203 -27.28 7.56 -0.23
C VAL A 203 -28.26 8.71 -0.44
N GLY A 204 -29.28 8.85 0.42
CA GLY A 204 -30.23 9.95 0.36
C GLY A 204 -29.61 11.31 0.67
N GLY A 205 -28.62 11.36 1.58
CA GLY A 205 -27.90 12.58 1.94
C GLY A 205 -26.84 13.00 0.93
N TYR A 206 -26.28 12.05 0.18
CA TYR A 206 -25.17 12.28 -0.76
C TYR A 206 -25.39 11.57 -2.11
N PRO A 207 -26.47 11.88 -2.85
CA PRO A 207 -26.84 11.17 -4.08
C PRO A 207 -25.86 11.38 -5.23
N ASN A 208 -24.98 12.38 -5.15
CA ASN A 208 -23.91 12.60 -6.12
C ASN A 208 -22.72 11.65 -5.94
N TYR A 209 -22.59 11.04 -4.76
CA TYR A 209 -21.44 10.23 -4.37
C TYR A 209 -21.76 8.73 -4.31
N PHE A 210 -23.02 8.39 -4.05
CA PHE A 210 -23.48 7.01 -3.90
C PHE A 210 -24.64 6.69 -4.83
N VAL A 211 -24.78 5.41 -5.14
CA VAL A 211 -25.91 4.88 -5.90
C VAL A 211 -26.38 3.58 -5.27
N GLU A 212 -27.70 3.43 -5.12
CA GLU A 212 -28.28 2.16 -4.67
C GLU A 212 -28.09 1.10 -5.77
N CYS A 213 -27.64 -0.09 -5.36
CA CYS A 213 -27.52 -1.23 -6.25
C CYS A 213 -28.37 -2.39 -5.74
N GLY A 214 -29.32 -2.86 -6.56
CA GLY A 214 -30.26 -3.93 -6.21
C GLY A 214 -29.69 -5.35 -6.35
N THR A 215 -28.48 -5.50 -6.89
CA THR A 215 -27.78 -6.78 -7.14
C THR A 215 -26.46 -6.83 -6.40
N ALA A 216 -26.06 -8.00 -5.91
CA ALA A 216 -24.72 -8.21 -5.35
C ALA A 216 -23.67 -8.07 -6.47
N GLN A 217 -23.00 -6.92 -6.54
CA GLN A 217 -21.83 -6.72 -7.40
C GLN A 217 -20.56 -7.04 -6.60
N THR A 218 -19.51 -7.50 -7.28
CA THR A 218 -18.19 -7.78 -6.65
C THR A 218 -17.51 -6.53 -6.08
N THR A 219 -18.01 -5.33 -6.39
CA THR A 219 -17.53 -4.04 -5.89
C THR A 219 -18.48 -3.39 -4.88
N THR A 220 -19.34 -4.18 -4.21
CA THR A 220 -20.29 -3.63 -3.25
C THR A 220 -19.56 -3.07 -2.02
N MET A 221 -20.00 -1.90 -1.54
CA MET A 221 -19.52 -1.30 -0.30
C MET A 221 -19.56 -2.31 0.86
N THR A 222 -18.43 -2.47 1.56
CA THR A 222 -18.33 -3.36 2.73
C THR A 222 -18.99 -2.71 3.95
N ILE A 223 -19.25 -3.50 5.00
CA ILE A 223 -19.76 -2.96 6.28
C ILE A 223 -18.77 -1.95 6.85
N SER A 224 -17.47 -2.26 6.84
CA SER A 224 -16.44 -1.36 7.33
C SER A 224 -16.39 -0.06 6.54
N GLU A 225 -16.48 -0.13 5.20
CA GLU A 225 -16.56 1.06 4.36
C GLU A 225 -17.80 1.92 4.70
N LEU A 226 -18.97 1.29 4.87
CA LEU A 226 -20.17 2.00 5.31
C LEU A 226 -19.93 2.70 6.66
N LEU A 227 -19.37 1.99 7.63
CA LEU A 227 -19.09 2.53 8.96
C LEU A 227 -18.10 3.69 8.91
N ALA A 228 -17.11 3.66 8.03
CA ALA A 228 -16.19 4.79 7.81
C ALA A 228 -16.93 6.04 7.32
N TYR A 229 -17.81 5.92 6.32
CA TYR A 229 -18.64 7.06 5.89
C TYR A 229 -19.63 7.50 6.97
N CYS A 230 -20.21 6.54 7.69
CA CYS A 230 -21.11 6.84 8.80
C CYS A 230 -20.38 7.59 9.91
N ARG A 231 -19.14 7.26 10.25
CA ARG A 231 -18.35 8.01 11.24
C ARG A 231 -18.23 9.48 10.83
N VAL A 232 -17.79 9.75 9.60
CA VAL A 232 -17.67 11.10 9.05
C VAL A 232 -19.00 11.85 9.03
N THR A 233 -20.11 11.18 8.71
CA THR A 233 -21.43 11.82 8.56
C THR A 233 -22.24 11.89 9.86
N HIS A 234 -22.01 10.97 10.81
CA HIS A 234 -22.73 10.87 12.08
C HIS A 234 -22.16 11.84 13.11
N GLU A 235 -20.84 12.03 13.14
CA GLU A 235 -20.17 13.14 13.85
C GLU A 235 -20.77 14.51 13.44
N ALA A 236 -21.30 14.60 12.22
CA ALA A 236 -21.95 15.79 11.72
C ALA A 236 -23.48 15.88 11.96
N LYS A 237 -24.18 14.83 12.40
CA LYS A 237 -25.67 14.85 12.49
C LYS A 237 -26.23 14.74 13.91
N TRP A 238 -25.56 14.04 14.83
CA TRP A 238 -26.15 13.68 16.13
C TRP A 238 -25.58 14.44 17.33
N ALA A 239 -24.47 15.15 17.14
CA ALA A 239 -24.09 16.13 18.13
C ALA A 239 -25.12 17.26 18.10
N LYS A 240 -25.70 17.63 19.26
CA LYS A 240 -26.53 18.84 19.44
C LYS A 240 -25.85 20.11 18.92
N ASN A 241 -24.56 19.99 18.64
CA ASN A 241 -23.67 20.93 18.03
C ASN A 241 -22.92 20.10 16.97
N PRO A 242 -23.38 20.04 15.70
CA PRO A 242 -22.78 19.19 14.67
C PRO A 242 -21.50 19.85 14.19
N TRP A 243 -20.36 19.14 14.23
CA TRP A 243 -19.10 19.67 13.70
C TRP A 243 -18.41 20.88 14.41
N PRO A 244 -18.73 21.30 15.66
CA PRO A 244 -17.83 22.18 16.40
C PRO A 244 -16.51 21.49 16.65
N MET A 245 -16.41 20.15 16.57
CA MET A 245 -15.10 19.50 16.61
C MET A 245 -14.20 19.98 15.48
N VAL A 246 -14.68 20.21 14.24
CA VAL A 246 -13.77 20.66 13.18
C VAL A 246 -13.51 22.16 13.21
N GLU A 247 -14.49 22.99 13.56
CA GLU A 247 -14.20 24.41 13.78
C GLU A 247 -13.28 24.62 15.00
N THR A 248 -13.44 23.78 16.03
CA THR A 248 -12.49 23.70 17.15
C THR A 248 -11.16 23.14 16.67
N LEU A 249 -11.13 22.09 15.83
CA LEU A 249 -9.90 21.51 15.29
C LEU A 249 -9.12 22.53 14.48
N LYS A 250 -9.76 23.43 13.73
CA LYS A 250 -9.10 24.56 13.04
C LYS A 250 -8.31 25.44 14.02
N THR A 251 -8.81 25.61 15.25
CA THR A 251 -8.12 26.33 16.33
C THR A 251 -7.16 25.47 17.15
N ARG A 252 -7.25 24.14 17.04
CA ARG A 252 -6.34 23.22 17.74
C ARG A 252 -4.96 23.17 17.08
N LEU A 253 -4.01 22.63 17.84
CA LEU A 253 -2.63 22.42 17.41
C LEU A 253 -2.57 21.50 16.16
N SER A 254 -1.58 21.72 15.30
CA SER A 254 -1.40 20.95 14.06
C SER A 254 -1.28 19.44 14.32
N ALA A 255 -0.71 19.02 15.44
CA ALA A 255 -0.63 17.62 15.83
C ALA A 255 -2.02 16.97 16.03
N THR A 256 -2.96 17.68 16.66
CA THR A 256 -4.33 17.17 16.86
C THR A 256 -5.08 17.10 15.53
N LYS A 257 -4.90 18.09 14.64
CA LYS A 257 -5.45 18.07 13.28
C LYS A 257 -4.93 16.87 12.50
N ALA A 258 -3.62 16.65 12.55
CA ALA A 258 -2.96 15.51 11.92
C ALA A 258 -3.53 14.19 12.40
N MET A 259 -3.60 14.01 13.72
CA MET A 259 -4.11 12.78 14.34
C MET A 259 -5.56 12.52 13.93
N HIS A 260 -6.43 13.53 13.99
CA HIS A 260 -7.83 13.37 13.59
C HIS A 260 -7.98 13.02 12.11
N PHE A 261 -7.26 13.75 11.24
CA PHE A 261 -7.29 13.51 9.80
C PHE A 261 -6.81 12.09 9.46
N VAL A 262 -5.64 11.71 10.01
CA VAL A 262 -5.04 10.41 9.76
C VAL A 262 -5.93 9.31 10.31
N SER A 263 -6.35 9.35 11.57
CA SER A 263 -7.19 8.28 12.16
C SER A 263 -8.55 8.13 11.48
N SER A 264 -9.23 9.24 11.18
CA SER A 264 -10.63 9.22 10.76
C SER A 264 -10.83 9.12 9.25
N LEU A 265 -9.93 9.73 8.46
CA LEU A 265 -10.08 9.82 7.00
C LEU A 265 -9.05 9.00 6.22
N VAL A 266 -7.92 8.61 6.83
CA VAL A 266 -6.86 7.86 6.14
C VAL A 266 -6.74 6.44 6.68
N VAL A 267 -6.60 6.23 7.98
CA VAL A 267 -6.38 4.92 8.58
C VAL A 267 -7.62 4.05 8.47
N ALA A 268 -8.82 4.60 8.71
CA ALA A 268 -10.07 3.86 8.55
C ALA A 268 -10.18 3.12 7.19
N PRO A 269 -10.05 3.80 6.03
CA PRO A 269 -10.08 3.12 4.74
C PRO A 269 -8.87 2.20 4.47
N LEU A 270 -7.73 2.44 5.12
CA LEU A 270 -6.51 1.67 4.86
C LEU A 270 -6.39 0.40 5.71
N MET A 271 -6.81 0.44 6.97
CA MET A 271 -6.69 -0.68 7.93
C MET A 271 -7.88 -1.63 7.90
N GLU A 272 -9.08 -1.13 7.62
CA GLU A 272 -10.30 -1.95 7.70
C GLU A 272 -10.55 -2.81 6.47
N MET A 273 -9.73 -2.65 5.43
CA MET A 273 -9.75 -3.60 4.32
C MET A 273 -9.00 -4.86 4.74
N GLU A 274 -9.71 -5.99 4.85
CA GLU A 274 -9.17 -7.38 4.85
C GLU A 274 -8.22 -7.67 3.66
N PHE A 275 -7.99 -6.68 2.77
CA PHE A 275 -6.91 -6.66 1.78
C PHE A 275 -5.50 -6.53 2.34
N LEU A 276 -5.33 -6.23 3.62
CA LEU A 276 -4.04 -6.28 4.30
C LEU A 276 -3.66 -7.71 4.74
N ASP A 277 -3.96 -8.72 3.91
CA ASP A 277 -3.38 -10.07 3.98
C ASP A 277 -1.86 -10.02 3.75
N ASN A 278 -1.13 -9.33 4.63
CA ASN A 278 0.31 -9.02 4.57
C ASN A 278 0.79 -8.24 3.34
N TRP A 279 -0.11 -7.81 2.46
CA TRP A 279 0.27 -7.29 1.15
C TRP A 279 0.75 -5.83 1.17
N CYS A 280 0.24 -5.01 2.08
CA CYS A 280 0.67 -3.62 2.25
C CYS A 280 1.05 -3.33 3.70
N LYS A 281 2.03 -2.44 3.88
CA LYS A 281 2.46 -1.91 5.17
C LYS A 281 2.09 -0.43 5.22
N PHE A 282 1.20 -0.09 6.16
CA PHE A 282 0.97 1.29 6.56
C PHE A 282 1.95 1.62 7.68
N ASP A 283 2.67 2.73 7.53
CA ASP A 283 3.63 3.16 8.53
C ASP A 283 3.50 4.66 8.79
N MET A 284 3.70 5.05 10.05
CA MET A 284 3.62 6.44 10.51
C MET A 284 4.98 6.88 11.02
N GLY A 285 5.54 7.91 10.41
CA GLY A 285 6.82 8.47 10.83
C GLY A 285 8.04 7.57 10.62
N LYS A 286 7.94 6.43 9.93
CA LYS A 286 9.13 5.65 9.54
C LYS A 286 9.71 6.11 8.23
N SER A 287 11.03 6.05 8.16
CA SER A 287 11.74 6.33 6.91
C SER A 287 11.48 5.23 5.89
N TRP A 288 11.64 5.56 4.61
CA TRP A 288 11.60 4.56 3.55
C TRP A 288 12.78 3.59 3.65
N ASP A 289 12.60 2.39 3.11
CA ASP A 289 13.62 1.34 3.10
C ASP A 289 14.76 1.60 2.10
N PHE A 290 14.62 2.61 1.24
CA PHE A 290 15.66 3.02 0.28
C PHE A 290 15.86 4.54 0.25
N PRO A 291 17.08 5.00 -0.02
CA PRO A 291 17.38 6.42 -0.09
C PRO A 291 17.07 7.02 -1.46
N LEU A 292 16.82 8.32 -1.45
CA LEU A 292 16.88 9.21 -2.60
C LEU A 292 18.31 9.69 -2.79
N LEU A 293 18.69 9.90 -4.04
CA LEU A 293 19.93 10.56 -4.41
C LEU A 293 19.65 12.03 -4.64
N VAL A 294 20.22 12.87 -3.80
CA VAL A 294 20.01 14.32 -3.84
C VAL A 294 21.27 14.98 -4.36
N ARG A 295 21.14 15.79 -5.40
CA ARG A 295 22.21 16.68 -5.87
C ARG A 295 21.74 18.12 -5.85
N GLU A 296 22.67 19.03 -5.72
CA GLU A 296 22.40 20.45 -5.89
C GLU A 296 22.61 20.84 -7.35
N ASN A 297 21.79 21.74 -7.89
CA ASN A 297 21.72 22.04 -9.33
C ASN A 297 23.07 22.50 -9.92
N THR A 298 23.87 23.21 -9.13
CA THR A 298 25.18 23.73 -9.53
C THR A 298 26.35 22.86 -9.07
N SER A 299 26.08 21.77 -8.33
CA SER A 299 27.10 20.95 -7.69
C SER A 299 27.18 19.56 -8.31
N THR A 300 28.38 19.02 -8.37
CA THR A 300 28.60 17.59 -8.66
C THR A 300 28.43 16.72 -7.41
N THR A 301 28.28 17.33 -6.23
CA THR A 301 28.15 16.60 -4.97
C THR A 301 26.78 15.92 -4.90
N GLN A 302 26.79 14.62 -4.59
CA GLN A 302 25.59 13.85 -4.30
C GLN A 302 25.54 13.50 -2.81
N ARG A 303 24.32 13.48 -2.27
CA ARG A 303 24.01 13.07 -0.90
C ARG A 303 22.90 12.04 -0.93
N LYS A 304 22.90 11.13 0.04
CA LYS A 304 21.75 10.24 0.26
C LYS A 304 20.75 10.94 1.18
N TYR A 305 19.46 10.73 0.93
CA TYR A 305 18.39 11.23 1.78
C TYR A 305 17.37 10.12 1.99
N PHE A 306 17.06 9.79 3.24
CA PHE A 306 16.00 8.83 3.57
C PHE A 306 14.72 9.62 3.84
N PRO A 307 13.73 9.55 2.94
CA PRO A 307 12.45 10.22 3.15
C PRO A 307 11.83 9.76 4.45
N LYS A 308 11.25 10.72 5.18
CA LYS A 308 10.43 10.48 6.35
C LYS A 308 9.14 11.26 6.14
N ASN A 309 8.06 10.52 5.90
CA ASN A 309 6.71 11.06 5.78
C ASN A 309 5.98 10.86 7.09
N ASP A 310 5.01 11.72 7.39
CA ASP A 310 4.13 11.54 8.55
C ASP A 310 3.39 10.21 8.46
N PHE A 311 2.96 9.84 7.25
CA PHE A 311 2.48 8.50 6.96
C PHE A 311 2.79 8.09 5.53
N TRP A 312 2.86 6.79 5.30
CA TRP A 312 2.88 6.22 3.97
C TRP A 312 2.29 4.81 3.97
N LEU A 313 1.85 4.37 2.80
CA LEU A 313 1.39 3.02 2.53
C LEU A 313 2.17 2.47 1.35
N ALA A 314 2.83 1.33 1.51
CA ALA A 314 3.46 0.62 0.41
C ALA A 314 2.98 -0.82 0.35
N PRO A 315 2.88 -1.43 -0.84
CA PRO A 315 2.99 -2.88 -0.95
C PRO A 315 4.34 -3.35 -0.41
N ASP A 316 4.43 -4.64 -0.08
CA ASP A 316 5.62 -5.27 0.51
C ASP A 316 6.95 -4.73 -0.08
N LYS A 317 7.94 -4.49 0.82
CA LYS A 317 9.28 -3.91 0.57
C LYS A 317 9.38 -2.38 0.36
N GLY A 318 8.44 -1.62 0.92
CA GLY A 318 8.68 -0.20 1.25
C GLY A 318 8.73 0.77 0.06
N ARG A 319 8.10 0.44 -1.08
CA ARG A 319 7.90 1.35 -2.23
C ARG A 319 6.53 2.04 -2.15
N PRO A 320 6.45 3.30 -1.70
CA PRO A 320 5.16 3.87 -1.33
C PRO A 320 4.21 4.08 -2.51
N ARG A 321 2.92 3.83 -2.26
CA ARG A 321 1.79 4.07 -3.17
C ARG A 321 0.88 5.18 -2.68
N ILE A 322 0.90 5.42 -1.37
CA ILE A 322 0.30 6.58 -0.74
C ILE A 322 1.36 7.22 0.13
N LEU A 323 1.54 8.52 -0.03
CA LEU A 323 2.41 9.36 0.78
C LEU A 323 1.58 10.42 1.48
N GLY A 324 1.93 10.74 2.70
CA GLY A 324 1.20 11.66 3.55
C GLY A 324 2.11 12.62 4.28
N GLU A 325 1.81 13.90 4.18
CA GLU A 325 2.34 14.92 5.08
C GLU A 325 1.20 15.72 5.67
N VAL A 326 1.34 16.11 6.92
CA VAL A 326 0.47 17.07 7.57
C VAL A 326 1.30 18.30 7.91
N VAL A 327 0.73 19.49 7.65
CA VAL A 327 1.48 20.72 7.82
C VAL A 327 2.01 20.88 9.23
N SER A 328 3.34 20.89 9.30
CA SER A 328 4.10 21.35 10.47
C SER A 328 4.64 22.78 10.29
N ASP A 329 4.79 23.25 9.04
CA ASP A 329 5.49 24.50 8.71
C ASP A 329 4.69 25.43 7.77
N LYS A 330 4.66 26.72 8.11
CA LYS A 330 4.04 27.80 7.34
C LYS A 330 4.66 28.02 5.96
N GLN A 331 5.92 27.61 5.77
CA GLN A 331 6.62 27.75 4.49
C GLN A 331 6.31 26.61 3.50
N GLU A 332 5.44 25.67 3.86
CA GLU A 332 5.00 24.57 2.99
C GLU A 332 6.13 23.69 2.43
N ARG A 333 7.32 23.74 3.06
CA ARG A 333 8.49 22.95 2.68
C ARG A 333 8.19 21.45 2.67
N ASP A 334 7.33 21.00 3.58
CA ASP A 334 6.86 19.62 3.64
C ASP A 334 6.05 19.23 2.40
N ARG A 335 5.23 20.13 1.85
CA ARG A 335 4.49 19.87 0.60
C ARG A 335 5.44 19.63 -0.55
N ILE A 336 6.39 20.53 -0.73
CA ILE A 336 7.36 20.48 -1.84
C ILE A 336 8.20 19.21 -1.70
N ARG A 337 8.72 18.94 -0.50
CA ARG A 337 9.45 17.71 -0.17
C ARG A 337 8.64 16.46 -0.49
N MET A 338 7.37 16.41 -0.11
CA MET A 338 6.47 15.29 -0.42
C MET A 338 6.27 15.11 -1.93
N LEU A 339 6.12 16.19 -2.70
CA LEU A 339 5.95 16.11 -4.15
C LEU A 339 7.20 15.54 -4.83
N LEU A 340 8.39 15.95 -4.39
CA LEU A 340 9.66 15.41 -4.88
C LEU A 340 9.81 13.91 -4.55
N GLN A 341 9.42 13.52 -3.33
CA GLN A 341 9.38 12.10 -2.93
C GLN A 341 8.35 11.33 -3.77
N CYS A 342 7.16 11.88 -3.97
CA CYS A 342 6.10 11.27 -4.79
C CYS A 342 6.55 11.07 -6.25
N ALA A 343 7.32 12.02 -6.80
CA ALA A 343 7.94 11.88 -8.12
C ALA A 343 8.95 10.72 -8.18
N VAL A 344 9.73 10.50 -7.13
CA VAL A 344 10.63 9.32 -7.04
C VAL A 344 9.83 8.03 -6.90
N ALA A 345 8.80 8.01 -6.06
CA ALA A 345 7.91 6.86 -5.91
C ALA A 345 7.24 6.48 -7.25
N ALA A 346 6.75 7.46 -8.02
CA ALA A 346 6.16 7.22 -9.34
C ALA A 346 7.17 6.72 -10.38
N ARG A 347 8.39 7.28 -10.40
CA ARG A 347 9.46 6.84 -11.31
C ARG A 347 9.91 5.41 -10.99
N THR A 348 10.11 5.11 -9.72
CA THR A 348 10.50 3.75 -9.28
C THR A 348 9.38 2.76 -9.52
N ALA A 349 8.12 3.10 -9.23
CA ALA A 349 6.96 2.30 -9.57
C ALA A 349 6.95 1.88 -11.05
N ASN A 350 7.02 2.84 -11.96
CA ASN A 350 6.99 2.58 -13.41
C ASN A 350 8.25 1.87 -13.94
N LEU A 351 9.37 1.96 -13.23
CA LEU A 351 10.59 1.23 -13.60
C LEU A 351 10.48 -0.26 -13.26
N PHE A 352 9.93 -0.60 -12.09
CA PHE A 352 9.87 -1.98 -11.61
C PHE A 352 8.59 -2.71 -11.99
N GLU A 353 7.51 -1.98 -12.22
CA GLU A 353 6.25 -2.53 -12.65
C GLU A 353 6.23 -2.54 -14.17
N GLN A 354 6.27 -3.74 -14.76
CA GLN A 354 6.19 -3.92 -16.21
C GLN A 354 4.84 -3.46 -16.80
N GLN A 355 3.89 -3.04 -15.96
CA GLN A 355 2.66 -2.39 -16.37
C GLN A 355 2.91 -0.89 -16.52
N GLN A 356 2.77 -0.38 -17.75
CA GLN A 356 2.75 1.06 -17.98
C GLN A 356 1.58 1.69 -17.22
N GLY A 357 1.84 2.78 -16.49
CA GLY A 357 0.77 3.62 -15.95
C GLY A 357 0.57 3.57 -14.44
N SER A 358 1.52 3.08 -13.66
CA SER A 358 1.38 3.10 -12.21
C SER A 358 1.32 4.54 -11.69
N VAL A 359 0.31 4.79 -10.85
CA VAL A 359 0.08 6.09 -10.22
C VAL A 359 0.38 5.95 -8.73
N VAL A 360 0.99 6.98 -8.16
CA VAL A 360 1.21 7.14 -6.72
C VAL A 360 0.34 8.29 -6.24
N MET A 361 -0.36 8.11 -5.11
CA MET A 361 -1.13 9.16 -4.48
C MET A 361 -0.27 9.86 -3.43
N ALA A 362 -0.30 11.20 -3.38
CA ALA A 362 0.20 11.95 -2.24
C ALA A 362 -0.92 12.80 -1.64
N ILE A 363 -0.90 12.97 -0.32
CA ILE A 363 -1.93 13.66 0.45
C ILE A 363 -1.23 14.66 1.37
N TYR A 364 -1.55 15.94 1.22
CA TYR A 364 -1.03 17.01 2.07
C TYR A 364 -2.19 17.66 2.82
N LEU A 365 -2.15 17.64 4.15
CA LEU A 365 -3.16 18.34 4.97
C LEU A 365 -2.63 19.71 5.39
N THR A 366 -3.26 20.78 4.91
CA THR A 366 -2.89 22.16 5.26
C THR A 366 -3.29 22.53 6.70
N ASN A 367 -2.73 23.64 7.21
CA ASN A 367 -3.10 24.20 8.51
C ASN A 367 -4.60 24.57 8.60
N ASP A 368 -5.22 24.91 7.47
CA ASP A 368 -6.64 25.28 7.40
C ASP A 368 -7.55 24.06 7.26
N TYR A 369 -7.02 22.87 7.56
CA TYR A 369 -7.76 21.60 7.49
C TYR A 369 -8.30 21.32 6.08
N THR A 370 -7.50 21.66 5.08
CA THR A 370 -7.75 21.36 3.67
C THR A 370 -6.82 20.23 3.23
N ALA A 371 -7.38 19.17 2.67
CA ALA A 371 -6.59 18.08 2.11
C ALA A 371 -6.33 18.36 0.62
N GLU A 372 -5.06 18.41 0.24
CA GLU A 372 -4.63 18.43 -1.15
C GLU A 372 -4.22 17.01 -1.54
N ARG A 373 -4.90 16.45 -2.53
CA ARG A 373 -4.58 15.14 -3.08
C ARG A 373 -3.91 15.29 -4.44
N TYR A 374 -2.80 14.59 -4.62
CA TYR A 374 -2.01 14.53 -5.83
C TYR A 374 -2.03 13.12 -6.39
N LEU A 375 -2.37 12.95 -7.67
CA LEU A 375 -2.21 11.69 -8.40
C LEU A 375 -1.01 11.82 -9.34
N THR A 376 0.06 11.10 -9.06
CA THR A 376 1.35 11.30 -9.70
C THR A 376 1.75 10.11 -10.56
N TYR A 377 2.05 10.38 -11.82
CA TYR A 377 2.51 9.42 -12.83
C TYR A 377 3.83 9.90 -13.44
N ALA A 378 4.75 8.99 -13.75
CA ALA A 378 6.03 9.32 -14.38
C ALA A 378 6.15 8.73 -15.79
N ASP A 379 6.48 9.56 -16.78
CA ASP A 379 6.88 9.15 -18.12
C ASP A 379 8.39 9.36 -18.29
N GLY A 380 9.15 8.31 -17.99
CA GLY A 380 10.61 8.40 -17.87
C GLY A 380 11.01 9.35 -16.73
N GLN A 381 11.62 10.48 -17.07
CA GLN A 381 12.02 11.51 -16.09
C GLN A 381 10.99 12.62 -15.91
N ARG A 382 10.00 12.73 -16.82
CA ARG A 382 8.92 13.71 -16.66
C ARG A 382 7.87 13.15 -15.70
N VAL A 383 7.36 14.00 -14.84
CA VAL A 383 6.38 13.60 -13.83
C VAL A 383 5.16 14.49 -13.95
N HIS A 384 3.99 13.87 -14.03
CA HIS A 384 2.70 14.52 -14.13
C HIS A 384 1.94 14.30 -12.83
N SER A 385 1.50 15.37 -12.17
CA SER A 385 0.77 15.28 -10.91
C SER A 385 -0.57 16.02 -11.01
N LEU A 386 -1.68 15.31 -10.81
CA LEU A 386 -3.02 15.89 -10.82
C LEU A 386 -3.46 16.24 -9.40
N LYS A 387 -3.57 17.53 -9.11
CA LYS A 387 -3.99 18.10 -7.83
C LYS A 387 -5.52 18.20 -7.75
N LYS A 388 -6.08 17.82 -6.61
CA LYS A 388 -7.45 18.13 -6.20
C LYS A 388 -7.45 18.59 -4.75
N ILE A 389 -8.20 19.64 -4.46
CA ILE A 389 -8.33 20.24 -3.13
C ILE A 389 -9.67 19.83 -2.52
N PHE A 390 -9.67 19.50 -1.23
CA PHE A 390 -10.86 19.16 -0.44
C PHE A 390 -10.83 19.96 0.86
N ASN A 391 -11.84 20.76 1.11
CA ASN A 391 -12.08 21.32 2.43
C ASN A 391 -12.66 20.21 3.33
N VAL A 392 -11.80 19.46 4.02
CA VAL A 392 -12.25 18.35 4.86
C VAL A 392 -12.92 18.81 6.16
N SER A 393 -13.06 20.13 6.37
CA SER A 393 -14.03 20.72 7.30
C SER A 393 -15.45 20.84 6.71
N ASN A 394 -15.68 20.47 5.47
CA ASN A 394 -17.02 20.30 4.93
C ASN A 394 -17.33 18.82 4.84
N VAL A 395 -18.44 18.38 5.44
CA VAL A 395 -18.80 16.95 5.49
C VAL A 395 -18.95 16.34 4.10
N ALA A 396 -19.53 17.07 3.14
CA ALA A 396 -19.70 16.58 1.78
C ALA A 396 -18.35 16.42 1.06
N GLU A 397 -17.40 17.31 1.30
CA GLU A 397 -16.05 17.21 0.73
C GLU A 397 -15.18 16.17 1.45
N ALA A 398 -15.36 15.97 2.76
CA ALA A 398 -14.73 14.88 3.51
C ALA A 398 -15.22 13.50 3.03
N VAL A 399 -16.54 13.37 2.79
CA VAL A 399 -17.13 12.19 2.15
C VAL A 399 -16.57 12.02 0.73
N ASP A 400 -16.44 13.09 -0.05
CA ASP A 400 -15.85 13.03 -1.40
C ASP A 400 -14.39 12.59 -1.37
N PHE A 401 -13.60 13.10 -0.43
CA PHE A 401 -12.22 12.69 -0.20
C PHE A 401 -12.12 11.20 0.13
N LEU A 402 -12.90 10.74 1.12
CA LEU A 402 -12.92 9.35 1.56
C LEU A 402 -13.33 8.41 0.42
N ARG A 403 -14.33 8.81 -0.39
CA ARG A 403 -14.77 8.08 -1.58
C ARG A 403 -13.67 7.94 -2.61
N GLN A 404 -12.95 9.02 -2.89
CA GLN A 404 -11.83 8.98 -3.83
C GLN A 404 -10.67 8.14 -3.30
N LEU A 405 -10.41 8.14 -2.00
CA LEU A 405 -9.42 7.26 -1.39
C LEU A 405 -9.83 5.79 -1.55
N TYR A 406 -11.06 5.42 -1.18
CA TYR A 406 -11.57 4.07 -1.39
C TYR A 406 -11.52 3.65 -2.87
N ASN A 407 -11.89 4.52 -3.82
CA ASN A 407 -11.85 4.23 -5.26
C ASN A 407 -10.44 4.00 -5.79
N TYR A 408 -9.44 4.53 -5.10
CA TYR A 408 -8.04 4.33 -5.47
C TYR A 408 -7.50 2.96 -5.02
N LEU A 409 -7.94 2.43 -3.87
CA LEU A 409 -7.37 1.19 -3.32
C LEU A 409 -7.46 -0.03 -4.27
N PRO A 410 -8.54 -0.25 -5.04
CA PRO A 410 -8.56 -1.32 -6.04
C PRO A 410 -7.50 -1.14 -7.14
N SER A 411 -7.17 0.10 -7.50
CA SER A 411 -6.13 0.36 -8.50
C SER A 411 -4.77 -0.10 -8.00
N MET A 412 -4.48 0.04 -6.70
CA MET A 412 -3.22 -0.43 -6.11
C MET A 412 -3.03 -1.94 -6.28
N LYS A 413 -4.10 -2.74 -6.17
CA LYS A 413 -4.03 -4.21 -6.23
C LYS A 413 -3.51 -4.74 -7.55
N LYS A 414 -3.76 -4.00 -8.63
CA LYS A 414 -3.25 -4.33 -9.95
C LYS A 414 -1.71 -4.33 -10.00
N TYR A 415 -1.05 -3.63 -9.06
CA TYR A 415 0.36 -3.29 -9.16
C TYR A 415 1.29 -4.08 -8.22
N GLY A 416 0.79 -4.74 -7.16
CA GLY A 416 1.68 -5.06 -6.02
C GLY A 416 2.17 -6.48 -5.82
N ARG A 417 2.20 -7.39 -6.80
CA ARG A 417 3.11 -8.56 -6.62
C ARG A 417 4.51 -8.17 -7.05
N ALA A 418 5.25 -7.64 -6.06
CA ALA A 418 6.68 -7.42 -6.14
C ALA A 418 7.37 -8.74 -6.45
N ASP A 419 7.85 -8.88 -7.68
CA ASP A 419 8.72 -9.96 -8.07
C ASP A 419 10.05 -9.81 -7.30
N SER A 420 10.42 -10.80 -6.49
CA SER A 420 11.57 -10.71 -5.59
C SER A 420 12.89 -10.47 -6.32
N GLU A 421 12.98 -10.86 -7.58
CA GLU A 421 14.17 -10.61 -8.42
C GLU A 421 14.31 -9.13 -8.79
N LYS A 422 13.20 -8.39 -8.91
CA LYS A 422 13.18 -6.99 -9.33
C LYS A 422 13.66 -6.01 -8.26
N ASP A 423 13.82 -6.46 -7.01
CA ASP A 423 14.29 -5.61 -5.91
C ASP A 423 15.81 -5.65 -5.73
N SER A 424 16.51 -6.63 -6.34
CA SER A 424 17.97 -6.73 -6.35
C SER A 424 18.69 -5.42 -6.77
N PRO A 425 18.23 -4.67 -7.79
CA PRO A 425 18.81 -3.38 -8.14
C PRO A 425 18.67 -2.31 -7.05
N LEU A 426 17.58 -2.30 -6.29
CA LEU A 426 17.36 -1.35 -5.21
C LEU A 426 18.28 -1.66 -4.02
N THR A 427 18.44 -2.94 -3.68
CA THR A 427 19.41 -3.40 -2.67
C THR A 427 20.86 -3.07 -3.08
N ALA A 428 21.18 -3.27 -4.36
CA ALA A 428 22.48 -2.90 -4.91
C ALA A 428 22.71 -1.38 -4.84
N LEU A 429 21.70 -0.57 -5.13
CA LEU A 429 21.74 0.88 -4.95
C LEU A 429 22.02 1.24 -3.48
N ILE A 430 21.26 0.69 -2.52
CA ILE A 430 21.46 0.96 -1.07
C ILE A 430 22.91 0.69 -0.66
N THR A 431 23.47 -0.42 -1.13
CA THR A 431 24.86 -0.80 -0.87
C THR A 431 25.83 0.19 -1.52
N ALA A 432 25.63 0.52 -2.80
CA ALA A 432 26.49 1.43 -3.56
C ALA A 432 26.52 2.86 -2.98
N VAL A 433 25.41 3.32 -2.42
CA VAL A 433 25.27 4.69 -1.88
C VAL A 433 25.54 4.77 -0.38
N SER A 434 25.84 3.65 0.27
CA SER A 434 26.06 3.57 1.71
C SER A 434 27.18 4.52 2.19
N GLY A 435 28.20 4.76 1.37
CA GLY A 435 29.30 5.69 1.64
C GLY A 435 28.99 7.17 1.39
N LEU A 436 27.85 7.52 0.77
CA LEU A 436 27.50 8.93 0.54
C LEU A 436 27.11 9.62 1.84
N ALA A 437 27.47 10.91 1.96
CA ALA A 437 27.04 11.75 3.06
C ALA A 437 25.50 11.85 3.10
N SER A 438 24.92 11.78 4.30
CA SER A 438 23.48 11.98 4.46
C SER A 438 23.12 13.46 4.40
N LEU A 439 21.99 13.80 3.77
CA LEU A 439 21.42 15.14 3.82
C LEU A 439 20.93 15.50 5.23
N THR A 440 20.54 14.50 6.05
CA THR A 440 19.98 14.71 7.39
C THR A 440 21.02 14.75 8.51
N THR A 441 22.25 14.28 8.27
CA THR A 441 23.32 14.40 9.27
C THR A 441 23.70 15.87 9.37
N LYS A 442 23.36 16.51 10.49
CA LYS A 442 23.88 17.83 10.85
C LYS A 442 25.40 17.75 10.71
N VAL A 443 25.96 18.50 9.77
CA VAL A 443 27.42 18.66 9.66
C VAL A 443 27.83 19.15 11.04
N GLY A 444 28.59 18.33 11.76
CA GLY A 444 29.04 18.64 13.11
C GLY A 444 29.82 19.95 13.04
N GLY A 445 29.14 21.06 13.31
CA GLY A 445 29.80 22.34 13.49
C GLY A 445 30.78 22.13 14.61
N SER A 446 32.07 22.16 14.28
CA SER A 446 33.15 22.18 15.26
C SER A 446 32.79 23.24 16.30
N ARG A 447 32.37 22.81 17.50
CA ARG A 447 32.06 23.71 18.61
C ARG A 447 33.31 24.61 18.78
N PRO A 448 33.21 25.94 18.67
CA PRO A 448 34.32 26.79 19.02
C PRO A 448 34.67 26.53 20.49
N ALA A 449 35.95 26.34 20.78
CA ALA A 449 36.46 26.01 22.10
C ALA A 449 35.84 26.93 23.17
N LYS A 450 35.15 26.32 24.15
CA LYS A 450 34.48 27.03 25.25
C LYS A 450 35.48 27.94 25.98
N ARG A 451 35.32 29.26 25.83
CA ARG A 451 35.85 30.24 26.79
C ARG A 451 35.02 30.17 28.06
N ARG A 452 35.68 29.77 29.15
CA ARG A 452 35.14 29.67 30.51
C ARG A 452 34.72 31.07 31.00
N LYS A 453 33.43 31.30 31.28
CA LYS A 453 32.97 32.38 32.17
C LYS A 453 31.81 31.90 33.06
N VAL A 454 32.06 32.13 34.35
CA VAL A 454 31.27 32.27 35.59
C VAL A 454 29.74 32.17 35.52
N LEU A 455 29.20 31.57 36.59
CA LEU A 455 27.82 31.17 36.94
C LEU A 455 26.70 32.18 36.62
N ASP A 456 25.60 31.65 36.09
CA ASP A 456 24.20 31.93 36.47
C ASP A 456 23.27 30.81 35.92
N PRO A 457 22.00 30.67 36.35
CA PRO A 457 21.37 29.38 36.61
C PRO A 457 20.88 28.63 35.35
N THR A 458 20.85 27.31 35.51
CA THR A 458 20.40 26.27 34.57
C THR A 458 19.05 26.56 33.93
N PRO A 459 18.91 26.42 32.60
CA PRO A 459 17.61 26.20 31.99
C PRO A 459 17.22 24.73 32.18
N GLU A 460 15.98 24.50 32.61
CA GLU A 460 15.31 23.20 32.59
C GLU A 460 15.42 22.57 31.20
N GLU A 461 16.00 21.38 31.12
CA GLU A 461 15.93 20.56 29.91
C GLU A 461 14.52 19.97 29.82
N SER A 462 13.67 20.58 28.99
CA SER A 462 12.38 19.99 28.61
C SER A 462 12.65 18.77 27.72
N HIS A 463 12.67 17.58 28.30
CA HIS A 463 12.58 16.35 27.53
C HIS A 463 11.17 16.24 26.96
N GLN A 464 11.01 16.64 25.69
CA GLN A 464 9.81 16.34 24.93
C GLN A 464 9.81 14.84 24.59
N HIS A 465 9.04 14.06 25.34
CA HIS A 465 8.68 12.70 24.94
C HIS A 465 7.86 12.75 23.65
N THR A 466 8.18 11.89 22.68
CA THR A 466 7.49 11.86 21.39
C THR A 466 6.26 10.96 21.46
N MET A 467 5.28 11.17 20.58
CA MET A 467 4.07 10.34 20.49
C MET A 467 4.41 8.86 20.21
N ALA A 468 5.52 8.58 19.53
CA ALA A 468 6.02 7.22 19.32
C ALA A 468 6.36 6.55 20.65
N ASP A 469 6.99 7.29 21.56
CA ASP A 469 7.34 6.79 22.91
C ASP A 469 6.08 6.50 23.74
N ALA A 470 5.03 7.32 23.62
CA ALA A 470 3.75 7.11 24.30
C ALA A 470 3.00 5.88 23.78
N MET A 471 3.01 5.66 22.47
CA MET A 471 2.32 4.52 21.83
C MET A 471 3.07 3.20 22.06
N ASP A 472 4.40 3.20 21.97
CA ASP A 472 5.23 2.01 22.26
C ASP A 472 5.13 1.58 23.73
N ALA A 473 5.04 2.54 24.65
CA ALA A 473 4.92 2.23 26.07
C ALA A 473 3.51 1.76 26.48
N ALA A 474 2.45 2.35 25.91
CA ALA A 474 1.08 1.86 26.08
C ALA A 474 0.89 0.44 25.54
N MET A 475 1.68 0.04 24.53
CA MET A 475 1.66 -1.32 23.99
C MET A 475 2.53 -2.32 24.77
N SER A 476 3.50 -1.86 25.57
CA SER A 476 4.41 -2.72 26.34
C SER A 476 4.01 -2.91 27.81
N GLY A 477 3.06 -2.11 28.33
CA GLY A 477 2.55 -2.26 29.69
C GLY A 477 3.51 -1.77 30.79
N GLU A 478 4.44 -0.87 30.45
CA GLU A 478 5.35 -0.25 31.41
C GLU A 478 4.72 0.96 32.11
N ASP A 479 4.97 1.10 33.42
CA ASP A 479 4.60 2.28 34.22
C ASP A 479 5.39 3.51 33.75
N ILE A 480 4.73 4.53 33.18
CA ILE A 480 5.37 5.81 32.86
C ILE A 480 4.93 6.92 33.80
N ILE A 481 5.90 7.67 34.29
CA ILE A 481 5.70 8.92 35.02
C ILE A 481 5.74 10.08 34.02
N TRP A 482 4.61 10.74 33.80
CA TRP A 482 4.52 11.93 32.94
C TRP A 482 4.59 13.22 33.75
N GLY A 483 5.28 14.23 33.21
CA GLY A 483 5.42 15.56 33.81
C GLY A 483 4.14 16.42 33.77
N SER A 484 4.17 17.54 34.50
CA SER A 484 3.07 18.46 34.85
C SER A 484 2.25 19.09 33.71
N ASP A 485 2.52 18.77 32.45
CA ASP A 485 1.94 19.47 31.29
C ASP A 485 0.81 18.68 30.61
N ILE A 486 0.55 17.43 31.03
CA ILE A 486 -0.56 16.60 30.52
C ILE A 486 -1.87 16.83 31.31
N TYR A 487 -1.81 17.54 32.44
CA TYR A 487 -2.92 17.73 33.38
C TYR A 487 -4.10 18.54 32.82
N ASP A 488 -3.85 19.36 31.79
CA ASP A 488 -4.83 20.30 31.26
C ASP A 488 -5.57 19.78 30.00
N ASP A 489 -5.30 18.56 29.54
CA ASP A 489 -5.99 17.98 28.38
C ASP A 489 -6.90 16.79 28.77
N PRO A 490 -8.17 17.05 29.15
CA PRO A 490 -9.12 16.01 29.51
C PRO A 490 -9.39 14.99 28.38
N ASP A 491 -9.10 15.35 27.12
CA ASP A 491 -9.32 14.46 25.98
C ASP A 491 -8.32 13.27 25.95
N ILE A 492 -7.13 13.42 26.56
CA ILE A 492 -6.13 12.35 26.66
C ILE A 492 -6.56 11.29 27.67
N LEU A 493 -7.10 11.71 28.82
CA LEU A 493 -7.58 10.81 29.86
C LEU A 493 -8.80 10.01 29.39
N ASP A 494 -9.72 10.66 28.67
CA ASP A 494 -10.90 10.01 28.09
C ASP A 494 -10.51 9.01 26.98
N ALA A 495 -9.52 9.33 26.15
CA ALA A 495 -9.02 8.43 25.12
C ALA A 495 -8.34 7.16 25.69
N LEU A 496 -7.60 7.29 26.79
CA LEU A 496 -6.97 6.16 27.48
C LEU A 496 -8.01 5.28 28.18
N ALA A 497 -9.01 5.89 28.84
CA ALA A 497 -10.12 5.17 29.47
C ALA A 497 -10.99 4.41 28.45
N MET A 498 -11.24 5.00 27.28
CA MET A 498 -11.99 4.35 26.18
C MET A 498 -11.28 3.10 25.62
N LYS A 499 -9.98 2.94 25.85
CA LYS A 499 -9.20 1.75 25.48
C LYS A 499 -9.17 0.67 26.57
N GLY A 500 -9.87 0.87 27.68
CA GLY A 500 -9.99 -0.11 28.77
C GLY A 500 -8.79 -0.13 29.72
N LEU A 501 -7.94 0.90 29.69
CA LEU A 501 -6.81 1.04 30.59
C LEU A 501 -7.27 1.65 31.93
N ASN A 502 -6.74 1.16 33.05
CA ASN A 502 -7.12 1.59 34.39
C ASN A 502 -6.33 2.84 34.80
N VAL A 503 -6.75 3.98 34.27
CA VAL A 503 -6.09 5.24 34.57
C VAL A 503 -6.47 5.72 35.98
N SER A 504 -5.48 5.89 36.86
CA SER A 504 -5.66 6.47 38.19
C SER A 504 -4.73 7.66 38.41
N LEU A 505 -5.31 8.74 38.95
CA LEU A 505 -4.59 9.95 39.35
C LEU A 505 -4.16 9.82 40.80
N VAL A 506 -2.84 9.87 41.05
CA VAL A 506 -2.28 9.90 42.42
C VAL A 506 -1.29 11.05 42.50
N SER A 507 -1.64 12.09 43.26
CA SER A 507 -0.71 13.18 43.66
C SER A 507 0.18 13.68 42.52
N ASP A 508 -0.45 14.23 41.48
CA ASP A 508 0.24 14.79 40.31
C ASP A 508 1.09 13.76 39.55
N THR A 509 0.58 12.52 39.47
CA THR A 509 1.01 11.51 38.49
C THR A 509 -0.18 10.74 37.92
N VAL A 510 -0.15 10.47 36.62
CA VAL A 510 -1.06 9.54 35.93
C VAL A 510 -0.43 8.16 35.95
N ARG A 511 -1.09 7.19 36.59
CA ARG A 511 -0.78 5.75 36.43
C ARG A 511 -1.79 5.14 35.48
N ILE A 512 -1.32 4.40 34.48
CA ILE A 512 -2.13 3.72 33.45
C ILE A 512 -2.18 2.23 33.75
#